data_AF-A0A956S541-F1
#
_entry.id   AF-A0A956S541-F1
#
_cell.length_a   1.000
_cell.length_b   1.000
_cell.length_c   1.000
_cell.angle_alpha   90.00
_cell.angle_beta   90.00
_cell.angle_gamma   90.00
#
_symmetry.space_group_name_H-M   'P 1'
#
loop_
_entity.id
_entity.type
_entity.pdbx_description
1 polymer ?
#
loop_
_entity_poly.entity_id
_entity_poly.type
_entity_poly.pdbx_seq_one_letter_code
_entity_poly.pdbx_strand_id
1 'polypeptide(L)'
;MTNLKKALQTNEAKGKGVTVSPSYAMKQLMIKMKNEIQVALPSQLASERFQRVALTAFNSNPKLQTCDPMTFIAAMMQSAQLGLEPNTPLGQAYLIPYKVKGMDKVQFQIGYKGLLELAHRSGKIKTLYAHEVRKNDEFDIDYGLEQKLTHKPLLTGDRGDVIGYYAVYHLEPSGYSFVFMTKDEVMEHGKKYSKNFEGGIWEKEFDSMAKKTVIKKLLKYAPLSIEMQKAVAFDESVKNSIDSDMLLVESIDTDESLILDRNI
;
A
#
# COMPACT_ATOMS: atom_id res chain seq x y z
N MET A 1 30.25 43.13 35.48
CA MET A 1 30.33 41.87 34.70
C MET A 1 29.85 40.62 35.46
N THR A 2 29.69 40.66 36.78
CA THR A 2 29.38 39.46 37.60
C THR A 2 27.91 39.03 37.58
N ASN A 3 26.97 39.96 37.34
CA ASN A 3 25.53 39.65 37.26
C ASN A 3 25.07 39.09 35.91
N LEU A 4 25.83 39.29 34.82
CA LEU A 4 25.48 38.74 33.50
C LEU A 4 25.84 37.25 33.39
N LYS A 5 26.99 36.83 33.95
CA LYS A 5 27.38 35.42 34.00
C LYS A 5 26.42 34.57 34.86
N LYS A 6 25.91 35.13 35.96
CA LYS A 6 24.93 34.45 36.81
C LYS A 6 23.56 34.30 36.15
N ALA A 7 23.14 35.28 35.33
CA ALA A 7 21.90 35.22 34.55
C ALA A 7 21.97 34.23 33.37
N LEU A 8 23.14 34.05 32.76
CA LEU A 8 23.36 33.04 31.72
C LEU A 8 23.41 31.61 32.30
N GLN A 9 24.04 31.43 33.46
CA GLN A 9 24.07 30.13 34.16
C GLN A 9 22.70 29.70 34.73
N THR A 10 21.82 30.65 35.06
CA THR A 10 20.44 30.32 35.48
C THR A 10 19.53 29.93 34.31
N ASN A 11 19.88 30.30 33.07
CA ASN A 11 19.19 29.82 31.88
C ASN A 11 19.70 28.44 31.40
N GLU A 12 20.98 28.10 31.63
CA GLU A 12 21.50 26.74 31.39
C GLU A 12 20.90 25.71 32.37
N ALA A 13 20.61 26.12 33.61
CA ALA A 13 20.04 25.23 34.64
C ALA A 13 18.52 24.96 34.50
N LYS A 14 17.84 25.55 33.50
CA LYS A 14 16.43 25.26 33.15
C LYS A 14 16.27 24.49 31.84
N GLY A 15 17.33 23.86 31.34
CA GLY A 15 17.23 22.84 30.29
C GLY A 15 16.69 21.52 30.83
N LYS A 16 15.46 21.48 31.37
CA LYS A 16 14.71 20.20 31.35
C LYS A 16 14.48 19.93 29.87
N GLY A 17 15.26 19.02 29.29
CA GLY A 17 15.13 18.63 27.88
C GLY A 17 13.66 18.40 27.57
N VAL A 18 13.06 19.29 26.78
CA VAL A 18 11.66 19.15 26.39
C VAL A 18 11.59 17.91 25.53
N THR A 19 11.09 16.81 26.10
CA THR A 19 10.81 15.59 25.36
C THR A 19 9.63 15.88 24.44
N VAL A 20 9.95 16.28 23.21
CA VAL A 20 8.95 16.51 22.17
C VAL A 20 8.27 15.17 21.86
N SER A 21 6.95 15.10 21.98
CA SER A 21 6.24 13.87 21.64
C SER A 21 6.43 13.52 20.16
N PRO A 22 6.58 12.24 19.79
CA PRO A 22 6.69 11.83 18.38
C PRO A 22 5.57 12.40 17.52
N SER A 23 4.34 12.42 18.03
CA SER A 23 3.18 13.00 17.37
C SER A 23 3.32 14.50 17.09
N TYR A 24 3.86 15.27 18.04
CA TYR A 24 4.10 16.69 17.82
C TYR A 24 5.21 16.92 16.79
N ALA A 25 6.33 16.19 16.90
CA ALA A 25 7.43 16.28 15.95
C ALA A 25 6.97 15.95 14.51
N MET A 26 6.20 14.86 14.35
CA MET A 26 5.63 14.46 13.06
C MET A 26 4.67 15.52 12.51
N LYS A 27 3.80 16.08 13.35
CA LYS A 27 2.92 17.19 12.96
C LYS A 27 3.70 18.40 12.46
N GLN A 28 4.77 18.80 13.15
CA GLN A 28 5.61 19.93 12.72
C GLN A 28 6.33 19.63 11.40
N LEU A 29 6.78 18.39 11.20
CA LEU A 29 7.39 17.96 9.93
C LEU A 29 6.40 18.05 8.76
N MET A 30 5.17 17.58 8.93
CA MET A 30 4.10 17.71 7.92
C MET A 30 3.78 19.17 7.61
N ILE A 31 3.71 20.04 8.62
CA ILE A 31 3.48 21.49 8.43
C ILE A 31 4.62 22.11 7.62
N LYS A 32 5.87 21.75 7.95
CA LYS A 32 7.05 22.25 7.22
C LYS A 32 7.04 21.83 5.75
N MET A 33 6.50 20.65 5.46
CA MET A 33 6.41 20.06 4.12
C MET A 33 5.06 20.30 3.42
N LYS A 34 4.25 21.23 3.91
CA LYS A 34 2.88 21.44 3.43
C LYS A 34 2.82 21.65 1.91
N ASN A 35 3.78 22.38 1.35
CA ASN A 35 3.79 22.73 -0.07
C ASN A 35 4.09 21.50 -0.94
N GLU A 36 5.08 20.71 -0.54
CA GLU A 36 5.46 19.47 -1.21
C GLU A 36 4.30 18.47 -1.19
N ILE A 37 3.63 18.33 -0.04
CA ILE A 37 2.43 17.50 0.10
C ILE A 37 1.29 18.00 -0.81
N GLN A 38 1.08 19.31 -0.87
CA GLN A 38 0.04 19.90 -1.71
C GLN A 38 0.30 19.68 -3.22
N VAL A 39 1.57 19.76 -3.65
CA VAL A 39 1.97 19.51 -5.05
C VAL A 39 1.82 18.03 -5.40
N ALA A 40 2.08 17.12 -4.46
CA ALA A 40 1.94 15.68 -4.69
C ALA A 40 0.48 15.22 -4.79
N LEU A 41 -0.46 15.92 -4.17
CA LEU A 41 -1.88 15.53 -4.16
C LEU A 41 -2.58 15.90 -5.48
N PRO A 42 -3.53 15.05 -5.97
CA PRO A 42 -4.49 15.47 -6.96
C PRO A 42 -5.24 16.73 -6.52
N SER A 43 -5.52 17.64 -7.44
CA SER A 43 -6.14 18.96 -7.16
C SER A 43 -7.49 18.90 -6.44
N GLN A 44 -8.17 17.75 -6.50
CA GLN A 44 -9.46 17.53 -5.84
C GLN A 44 -9.34 17.17 -4.35
N LEU A 45 -8.14 16.84 -3.85
CA LEU A 45 -7.90 16.47 -2.46
C LEU A 45 -7.27 17.62 -1.68
N ALA A 46 -7.92 18.00 -0.58
CA ALA A 46 -7.41 19.03 0.32
C ALA A 46 -6.21 18.51 1.14
N SER A 47 -5.06 19.19 1.04
CA SER A 47 -3.83 18.83 1.74
C SER A 47 -4.01 18.76 3.26
N GLU A 48 -4.77 19.68 3.85
CA GLU A 48 -5.03 19.69 5.29
C GLU A 48 -5.82 18.46 5.77
N ARG A 49 -6.76 17.97 4.95
CA ARG A 49 -7.51 16.75 5.26
C ARG A 49 -6.58 15.55 5.20
N PHE A 50 -5.82 15.43 4.10
CA PHE A 50 -4.89 14.32 3.90
C PHE A 50 -3.85 14.22 5.03
N GLN A 51 -3.22 15.35 5.40
CA GLN A 51 -2.27 15.40 6.51
C GLN A 51 -2.89 14.96 7.84
N ARG A 52 -4.16 15.32 8.10
CA ARG A 52 -4.87 14.89 9.31
C ARG A 52 -5.10 13.38 9.34
N VAL A 53 -5.47 12.80 8.20
CA VAL A 53 -5.64 11.35 8.05
C VAL A 53 -4.31 10.63 8.30
N ALA A 54 -3.23 11.09 7.66
CA ALA A 54 -1.90 10.51 7.88
C ALA A 54 -1.44 10.64 9.34
N LEU A 55 -1.64 11.81 9.97
CA LEU A 55 -1.31 11.99 11.39
C LEU A 55 -2.14 11.08 12.31
N THR A 56 -3.40 10.82 11.94
CA THR A 56 -4.26 9.88 12.66
C THR A 56 -3.70 8.47 12.56
N ALA A 57 -3.26 8.04 11.38
CA ALA A 57 -2.60 6.75 11.17
C ALA A 57 -1.32 6.62 12.02
N PHE A 58 -0.48 7.66 12.05
CA PHE A 58 0.72 7.71 12.89
C PHE A 58 0.40 7.58 14.39
N ASN A 59 -0.66 8.25 14.84
CA ASN A 59 -1.03 8.27 16.25
C ASN A 59 -1.72 6.97 16.71
N SER A 60 -2.46 6.30 15.82
CA SER A 60 -3.22 5.09 16.15
C SER A 60 -2.36 3.81 16.23
N ASN A 61 -1.14 3.84 15.70
CA ASN A 61 -0.21 2.71 15.74
C ASN A 61 1.12 3.08 16.43
N PRO A 62 1.32 2.69 17.70
CA PRO A 62 2.55 3.00 18.44
C PRO A 62 3.84 2.55 17.74
N LYS A 63 3.80 1.47 16.94
CA LYS A 63 4.97 1.01 16.17
C LYS A 63 5.36 1.98 15.04
N LEU A 64 4.41 2.73 14.47
CA LEU A 64 4.75 3.76 13.48
C LEU A 64 5.55 4.90 14.13
N GLN A 65 5.34 5.15 15.43
CA GLN A 65 6.03 6.21 16.18
C GLN A 65 7.49 5.88 16.49
N THR A 66 7.85 4.59 16.44
CA THR A 66 9.23 4.11 16.64
C THR A 66 9.99 3.93 15.33
N CYS A 67 9.29 4.00 14.18
CA CYS A 67 9.92 3.92 12.87
C CYS A 67 10.69 5.19 12.53
N ASP A 68 11.61 5.09 11.58
CA ASP A 68 12.28 6.26 10.99
C ASP A 68 11.24 7.27 10.41
N PRO A 69 11.16 8.51 10.95
CA PRO A 69 10.18 9.50 10.54
C PRO A 69 10.23 9.83 9.04
N MET A 70 11.41 9.80 8.41
CA MET A 70 11.53 10.10 6.99
C MET A 70 10.87 9.03 6.13
N THR A 71 10.90 7.77 6.56
CA THR A 71 10.20 6.69 5.84
C THR A 71 8.68 6.78 5.97
N PHE A 72 8.18 7.31 7.09
CA PHE A 72 6.75 7.62 7.22
C PHE A 72 6.33 8.69 6.22
N ILE A 73 7.09 9.79 6.15
CA ILE A 73 6.83 10.88 5.21
C ILE A 73 6.92 10.40 3.77
N ALA A 74 7.95 9.63 3.41
CA ALA A 74 8.11 9.09 2.06
C ALA A 74 6.93 8.19 1.67
N ALA A 75 6.50 7.27 2.55
CA ALA A 75 5.35 6.41 2.31
C ALA A 75 4.03 7.21 2.21
N MET A 76 3.88 8.27 3.02
CA MET A 76 2.77 9.21 2.93
C MET A 76 2.76 9.95 1.59
N MET A 77 3.92 10.39 1.08
CA MET A 77 4.05 11.06 -0.22
C MET A 77 3.67 10.14 -1.38
N GLN A 78 4.03 8.85 -1.32
CA GLN A 78 3.57 7.86 -2.30
C GLN A 78 2.04 7.72 -2.31
N SER A 79 1.43 7.65 -1.12
CA SER A 79 -0.03 7.63 -0.97
C SER A 79 -0.67 8.91 -1.53
N ALA A 80 -0.05 10.07 -1.30
CA ALA A 80 -0.51 11.37 -1.80
C ALA A 80 -0.49 11.43 -3.34
N GLN A 81 0.58 10.97 -3.98
CA GLN A 81 0.71 10.94 -5.44
C GLN A 81 -0.30 10.03 -6.14
N LEU A 82 -0.87 9.06 -5.43
CA LEU A 82 -1.97 8.22 -5.92
C LEU A 82 -3.35 8.75 -5.56
N GLY A 83 -3.43 9.80 -4.72
CA GLY A 83 -4.68 10.33 -4.18
C GLY A 83 -5.42 9.34 -3.28
N LEU A 84 -4.70 8.44 -2.60
CA LEU A 84 -5.29 7.41 -1.75
C LEU A 84 -5.08 7.76 -0.28
N GLU A 85 -6.14 7.78 0.52
CA GLU A 85 -6.05 8.11 1.95
C GLU A 85 -5.56 6.87 2.75
N PRO A 86 -4.41 6.95 3.46
CA PRO A 86 -3.84 5.80 4.13
C PRO A 86 -4.56 5.42 5.43
N ASN A 87 -4.61 4.11 5.73
CA ASN A 87 -5.11 3.52 6.98
C ASN A 87 -6.54 3.96 7.34
N THR A 88 -7.36 4.28 6.34
CA THR A 88 -8.78 4.55 6.50
C THR A 88 -9.60 3.26 6.42
N PRO A 89 -10.85 3.22 6.93
CA PRO A 89 -11.76 2.10 6.73
C PRO A 89 -12.07 1.81 5.24
N LEU A 90 -11.78 2.75 4.33
CA LEU A 90 -11.91 2.53 2.89
C LEU A 90 -10.90 1.51 2.36
N GLY A 91 -9.80 1.23 3.06
CA GLY A 91 -8.85 0.18 2.68
C GLY A 91 -8.15 0.43 1.33
N GLN A 92 -7.94 1.71 1.00
CA GLN A 92 -7.32 2.13 -0.26
C GLN A 92 -5.79 2.04 -0.23
N ALA A 93 -5.18 2.40 0.89
CA ALA A 93 -3.74 2.40 1.08
C ALA A 93 -3.38 2.21 2.56
N TYR A 94 -2.14 1.80 2.82
CA TYR A 94 -1.65 1.47 4.15
C TYR A 94 -0.20 1.95 4.32
N LEU A 95 0.07 2.54 5.48
CA LEU A 95 1.38 2.82 6.03
C LEU A 95 1.64 1.77 7.11
N ILE A 96 2.60 0.89 6.86
CA ILE A 96 2.82 -0.30 7.69
C ILE A 96 4.25 -0.30 8.23
N PRO A 97 4.46 -0.52 9.55
CA PRO A 97 5.79 -0.77 10.10
C PRO A 97 6.40 -2.01 9.45
N TYR A 98 7.63 -1.90 8.95
CA TYR A 98 8.33 -2.96 8.24
C TYR A 98 9.81 -2.96 8.61
N LYS A 99 10.39 -4.16 8.80
CA LYS A 99 11.81 -4.33 9.13
C LYS A 99 12.66 -4.40 7.88
N VAL A 100 13.54 -3.42 7.71
CA VAL A 100 14.55 -3.38 6.64
C VAL A 100 15.94 -3.41 7.27
N LYS A 101 16.71 -4.47 7.00
CA LYS A 101 18.07 -4.67 7.55
C LYS A 101 18.11 -4.45 9.08
N GLY A 102 17.12 -5.00 9.79
CA GLY A 102 16.99 -4.90 11.26
C GLY A 102 16.40 -3.60 11.80
N MET A 103 16.23 -2.57 10.97
CA MET A 103 15.67 -1.27 11.36
C MET A 103 14.17 -1.18 11.08
N ASP A 104 13.42 -0.57 11.99
CA ASP A 104 11.99 -0.33 11.81
C ASP A 104 11.78 0.89 10.90
N LYS A 105 11.20 0.64 9.73
CA LYS A 105 10.86 1.63 8.69
C LYS A 105 9.36 1.58 8.42
N VAL A 106 8.86 2.53 7.65
CA VAL A 106 7.48 2.51 7.16
C VAL A 106 7.46 2.12 5.68
N GLN A 107 6.68 1.11 5.35
CA GLN A 107 6.42 0.67 3.99
C GLN A 107 5.06 1.19 3.53
N PHE A 108 5.02 1.70 2.30
CA PHE A 108 3.76 1.98 1.62
C PHE A 108 3.22 0.69 1.00
N GLN A 109 1.95 0.40 1.24
CA GLN A 109 1.24 -0.68 0.55
C GLN A 109 -0.09 -0.17 0.03
N ILE A 110 -0.38 -0.46 -1.24
CA ILE A 110 -1.69 -0.18 -1.80
C ILE A 110 -2.68 -1.29 -1.39
N GLY A 111 -3.90 -0.89 -1.07
CA GLY A 111 -5.01 -1.81 -0.84
C GLY A 111 -5.69 -2.22 -2.15
N TYR A 112 -6.38 -3.35 -2.15
CA TYR A 112 -7.09 -3.80 -3.34
C TYR A 112 -8.14 -2.78 -3.80
N LYS A 113 -8.83 -2.10 -2.85
CA LYS A 113 -9.81 -1.04 -3.17
C LYS A 113 -9.16 0.17 -3.82
N GLY A 114 -7.91 0.50 -3.45
CA GLY A 114 -7.13 1.54 -4.12
C GLY A 114 -6.77 1.17 -5.54
N LEU A 115 -6.41 -0.10 -5.80
CA LEU A 115 -6.19 -0.61 -7.16
C LEU A 115 -7.46 -0.55 -8.00
N LEU A 116 -8.62 -0.93 -7.44
CA LEU A 116 -9.92 -0.83 -8.14
C LEU A 116 -10.24 0.63 -8.51
N GLU A 117 -10.06 1.54 -7.56
CA GLU A 117 -10.34 2.97 -7.78
C GLU A 117 -9.42 3.59 -8.84
N LEU A 118 -8.12 3.30 -8.80
CA LEU A 118 -7.17 3.77 -9.81
C LEU A 118 -7.45 3.14 -11.19
N ALA A 119 -7.85 1.87 -11.23
CA ALA A 119 -8.26 1.21 -12.46
C ALA A 119 -9.48 1.91 -13.07
N HIS A 120 -10.49 2.24 -12.27
CA HIS A 120 -11.66 2.99 -12.73
C HIS A 120 -11.30 4.41 -13.21
N ARG A 121 -10.39 5.11 -12.50
CA ARG A 121 -9.91 6.44 -12.91
C ARG A 121 -9.18 6.44 -14.26
N SER A 122 -8.61 5.31 -14.68
CA SER A 122 -7.88 5.21 -15.94
C SER A 122 -8.73 5.46 -17.18
N GLY A 123 -10.06 5.27 -17.10
CA GLY A 123 -10.98 5.30 -18.24
C GLY A 123 -10.80 4.16 -19.25
N LYS A 124 -9.74 3.34 -19.13
CA LYS A 124 -9.44 2.21 -20.01
C LYS A 124 -10.06 0.91 -19.52
N ILE A 125 -10.15 0.75 -18.20
CA ILE A 125 -10.73 -0.42 -17.55
C ILE A 125 -12.20 -0.11 -17.24
N LYS A 126 -13.10 -0.81 -17.94
CA LYS A 126 -14.55 -0.74 -17.72
C LYS A 126 -14.90 -1.36 -16.37
N THR A 127 -14.40 -2.56 -16.12
CA THR A 127 -14.63 -3.30 -14.86
C THR A 127 -13.36 -4.04 -14.46
N LEU A 128 -13.11 -4.11 -13.15
CA LEU A 128 -12.07 -4.93 -12.53
C LEU A 128 -12.66 -5.57 -11.29
N TYR A 129 -12.55 -6.89 -11.17
CA TYR A 129 -13.07 -7.61 -10.01
C TYR A 129 -12.27 -8.89 -9.76
N ALA A 130 -12.41 -9.42 -8.55
CA ALA A 130 -11.80 -10.68 -8.16
C ALA A 130 -12.73 -11.48 -7.25
N HIS A 131 -12.74 -12.80 -7.43
CA HIS A 131 -13.58 -13.72 -6.68
C HIS A 131 -12.80 -14.93 -6.21
N GLU A 132 -13.22 -15.46 -5.06
CA GLU A 132 -12.88 -16.80 -4.63
C GLU A 132 -13.74 -17.82 -5.38
N VAL A 133 -13.12 -18.95 -5.72
CA VAL A 133 -13.76 -20.13 -6.28
C VAL A 133 -13.80 -21.19 -5.19
N ARG A 134 -14.95 -21.81 -4.98
CA ARG A 134 -15.14 -22.86 -3.97
C ARG A 134 -15.41 -24.22 -4.62
N LYS A 135 -15.11 -25.28 -3.87
CA LYS A 135 -15.10 -26.67 -4.34
C LYS A 135 -16.37 -27.10 -5.07
N ASN A 136 -17.54 -26.60 -4.64
CA ASN A 136 -18.83 -27.00 -5.20
C ASN A 136 -19.41 -25.96 -6.18
N ASP A 137 -18.64 -24.94 -6.58
CA ASP A 137 -19.04 -24.01 -7.64
C ASP A 137 -18.85 -24.66 -9.01
N GLU A 138 -19.66 -24.28 -10.01
CA GLU A 138 -19.37 -24.64 -11.41
C GLU A 138 -18.26 -23.70 -11.91
N PHE A 139 -17.07 -24.24 -12.12
CA PHE A 139 -15.89 -23.47 -12.52
C PHE A 139 -15.08 -24.17 -13.60
N ASP A 140 -14.76 -23.44 -14.66
CA ASP A 140 -13.94 -23.92 -15.77
C ASP A 140 -13.15 -22.77 -16.41
N ILE A 141 -11.93 -23.06 -16.87
CA ILE A 141 -11.02 -22.07 -17.46
C ILE A 141 -10.27 -22.62 -18.67
N ASP A 142 -10.22 -21.82 -19.73
CA ASP A 142 -9.37 -22.04 -20.90
C ASP A 142 -8.40 -20.86 -21.07
N TYR A 143 -7.10 -21.16 -21.11
CA TYR A 143 -6.05 -20.18 -21.40
C TYR A 143 -5.67 -20.09 -22.88
N GLY A 144 -6.33 -20.85 -23.76
CA GLY A 144 -6.03 -20.90 -25.19
C GLY A 144 -6.07 -19.53 -25.87
N LEU A 145 -5.88 -19.51 -27.20
CA LEU A 145 -5.87 -18.26 -27.99
C LEU A 145 -7.11 -17.38 -27.73
N GLU A 146 -8.24 -18.02 -27.41
CA GLU A 146 -9.44 -17.36 -26.90
C GLU A 146 -9.64 -17.75 -25.43
N GLN A 147 -9.23 -16.86 -24.52
CA GLN A 147 -9.39 -17.06 -23.08
C GLN A 147 -10.87 -17.17 -22.71
N LYS A 148 -11.23 -18.19 -21.91
CA LYS A 148 -12.58 -18.37 -21.35
C LYS A 148 -12.52 -18.65 -19.87
N LEU A 149 -13.44 -18.05 -19.13
CA LEU A 149 -13.65 -18.30 -17.71
C LEU A 149 -15.15 -18.43 -17.47
N THR A 150 -15.55 -19.57 -16.91
CA THR A 150 -16.91 -19.83 -16.45
C THR A 150 -16.87 -19.93 -14.94
N HIS A 151 -17.68 -19.14 -14.25
CA HIS A 151 -17.88 -19.27 -12.81
C HIS A 151 -19.35 -19.06 -12.46
N LYS A 152 -20.00 -20.11 -11.96
CA LYS A 152 -21.36 -20.03 -11.39
C LYS A 152 -21.31 -20.52 -9.95
N PRO A 153 -21.34 -19.60 -8.97
CA PRO A 153 -21.37 -19.98 -7.57
C PRO A 153 -22.59 -20.85 -7.25
N LEU A 154 -22.41 -21.86 -6.39
CA LEU A 154 -23.55 -22.62 -5.88
C LEU A 154 -24.44 -21.68 -5.04
N LEU A 155 -25.69 -21.52 -5.47
CA LEU A 155 -26.62 -20.55 -4.86
C LEU A 155 -27.27 -21.06 -3.58
N THR A 156 -27.42 -22.38 -3.43
CA THR A 156 -28.10 -23.03 -2.29
C THR A 156 -27.29 -24.21 -1.80
N GLY A 157 -27.13 -24.31 -0.48
CA GLY A 157 -26.32 -25.34 0.16
C GLY A 157 -24.90 -24.87 0.47
N ASP A 158 -24.03 -25.82 0.82
CA ASP A 158 -22.64 -25.53 1.15
C ASP A 158 -21.77 -25.44 -0.11
N ARG A 159 -21.17 -24.27 -0.35
CA ARG A 159 -20.21 -24.04 -1.45
C ARG A 159 -18.90 -24.82 -1.26
N GLY A 160 -18.62 -25.28 -0.04
CA GLY A 160 -17.39 -25.97 0.33
C GLY A 160 -16.20 -25.02 0.51
N ASP A 161 -15.02 -25.62 0.65
CA ASP A 161 -13.76 -24.89 0.84
C ASP A 161 -13.37 -24.07 -0.39
N VAL A 162 -12.68 -22.96 -0.17
CA VAL A 162 -12.04 -22.18 -1.24
C VAL A 162 -10.93 -23.01 -1.88
N ILE A 163 -10.97 -23.14 -3.21
CA ILE A 163 -9.98 -23.88 -4.00
C ILE A 163 -9.06 -22.96 -4.81
N GLY A 164 -9.46 -21.70 -5.01
CA GLY A 164 -8.66 -20.73 -5.76
C GLY A 164 -9.29 -19.36 -5.83
N TYR A 165 -8.61 -18.47 -6.53
CA TYR A 165 -8.98 -17.07 -6.72
C TYR A 165 -8.72 -16.67 -8.15
N TYR A 166 -9.57 -15.83 -8.71
CA TYR A 166 -9.29 -15.20 -10.00
C TYR A 166 -9.57 -13.70 -9.95
N ALA A 167 -8.95 -12.98 -10.87
CA ALA A 167 -9.29 -11.61 -11.20
C ALA A 167 -9.60 -11.49 -12.69
N VAL A 168 -10.49 -10.58 -13.05
CA VAL A 168 -10.86 -10.24 -14.43
C VAL A 168 -10.86 -8.72 -14.60
N TYR A 169 -10.37 -8.25 -15.74
CA TYR A 169 -10.70 -6.90 -16.21
C TYR A 169 -11.43 -6.97 -17.55
N HIS A 170 -12.28 -5.98 -17.79
CA HIS A 170 -12.80 -5.65 -19.11
C HIS A 170 -12.29 -4.28 -19.52
N LEU A 171 -11.86 -4.15 -20.77
CA LEU A 171 -11.48 -2.89 -21.37
C LEU A 171 -12.69 -2.22 -22.01
N GLU A 172 -12.64 -0.89 -22.10
CA GLU A 172 -13.53 -0.09 -22.93
C GLU A 172 -12.75 0.39 -24.17
N PRO A 173 -13.20 0.12 -25.42
CA PRO A 173 -14.52 -0.40 -25.79
C PRO A 173 -14.65 -1.93 -25.78
N SER A 174 -13.55 -2.68 -25.88
CA SER A 174 -13.59 -4.15 -25.94
C SER A 174 -12.28 -4.80 -25.52
N GLY A 175 -12.36 -6.05 -25.07
CA GLY A 175 -11.22 -6.86 -24.64
C GLY A 175 -11.34 -7.20 -23.15
N TYR A 176 -10.79 -8.34 -22.77
CA TYR A 176 -10.77 -8.80 -21.40
C TYR A 176 -9.56 -9.71 -21.21
N SER A 177 -9.17 -9.89 -19.95
CA SER A 177 -8.24 -10.94 -19.58
C SER A 177 -8.51 -11.33 -18.13
N PHE A 178 -8.08 -12.54 -17.78
CA PHE A 178 -8.18 -13.04 -16.43
C PHE A 178 -6.88 -13.72 -16.01
N VAL A 179 -6.70 -13.80 -14.70
CA VAL A 179 -5.68 -14.65 -14.08
C VAL A 179 -6.37 -15.45 -13.00
N PHE A 180 -6.07 -16.75 -12.94
CA PHE A 180 -6.45 -17.63 -11.85
C PHE A 180 -5.20 -18.08 -11.09
N MET A 181 -5.35 -18.26 -9.77
CA MET A 181 -4.38 -18.94 -8.91
C MET A 181 -5.12 -19.90 -7.99
N THR A 182 -4.59 -21.11 -7.81
CA THR A 182 -5.11 -22.02 -6.79
C THR A 182 -4.87 -21.44 -5.40
N LYS A 183 -5.64 -21.92 -4.41
CA LYS A 183 -5.44 -21.51 -3.02
C LYS A 183 -4.01 -21.81 -2.54
N ASP A 184 -3.44 -22.90 -3.01
CA ASP A 184 -2.07 -23.31 -2.67
C ASP A 184 -1.04 -22.38 -3.30
N GLU A 185 -1.18 -22.01 -4.58
CA GLU A 185 -0.29 -21.04 -5.24
C GLU A 185 -0.32 -19.67 -4.55
N VAL A 186 -1.51 -19.23 -4.11
CA VAL A 186 -1.65 -18.00 -3.33
C VAL A 186 -1.00 -18.12 -1.96
N MET A 187 -1.12 -19.28 -1.31
CA MET A 187 -0.51 -19.54 -0.02
C MET A 187 1.03 -19.56 -0.11
N GLU A 188 1.57 -20.20 -1.15
CA GLU A 188 3.00 -20.19 -1.45
C GLU A 188 3.51 -18.79 -1.72
N HIS A 189 2.77 -18.00 -2.51
CA HIS A 189 3.05 -16.59 -2.72
C HIS A 189 3.10 -15.82 -1.39
N GLY A 190 2.07 -15.98 -0.55
CA GLY A 190 2.01 -15.34 0.77
C GLY A 190 3.19 -15.70 1.65
N LYS A 191 3.56 -16.99 1.73
CA LYS A 191 4.72 -17.47 2.51
C LYS A 191 6.05 -16.94 1.98
N LYS A 192 6.20 -16.85 0.65
CA LYS A 192 7.44 -16.35 0.01
C LYS A 192 7.63 -14.85 0.24
N TYR A 193 6.57 -14.05 0.09
CA TYR A 193 6.67 -12.59 0.06
C TYR A 193 6.31 -11.90 1.39
N SER A 194 5.64 -12.58 2.33
CA SER A 194 5.29 -12.02 3.63
C SER A 194 6.20 -12.50 4.75
N LYS A 195 6.95 -11.58 5.36
CA LYS A 195 7.77 -11.86 6.55
C LYS A 195 6.96 -12.25 7.79
N ASN A 196 5.68 -11.86 7.84
CA ASN A 196 4.74 -12.18 8.91
C ASN A 196 3.53 -12.90 8.30
N PHE A 197 3.76 -14.03 7.65
CA PHE A 197 2.66 -14.85 7.14
C PHE A 197 1.84 -15.43 8.30
N GLU A 198 2.51 -16.08 9.25
CA GLU A 198 1.91 -16.61 10.49
C GLU A 198 1.68 -15.49 11.52
N GLY A 199 0.49 -15.43 12.13
CA GLY A 199 0.09 -14.38 13.08
C GLY A 199 -0.17 -13.01 12.47
N GLY A 200 0.00 -12.87 11.15
CA GLY A 200 -0.10 -11.61 10.43
C GLY A 200 -1.43 -11.37 9.72
N ILE A 201 -1.42 -10.42 8.80
CA ILE A 201 -2.61 -10.03 8.02
C ILE A 201 -3.08 -11.17 7.12
N TRP A 202 -2.16 -12.00 6.62
CA TRP A 202 -2.50 -13.18 5.81
C TRP A 202 -3.36 -14.20 6.56
N GLU A 203 -3.18 -14.35 7.87
CA GLU A 203 -4.01 -15.25 8.68
C GLU A 203 -5.38 -14.65 8.97
N LYS A 204 -5.44 -13.34 9.27
CA LYS A 204 -6.69 -12.65 9.64
C LYS A 204 -7.58 -12.32 8.44
N GLU A 205 -6.96 -12.03 7.29
CA GLU A 205 -7.60 -11.46 6.10
C GLU A 205 -7.11 -12.16 4.83
N PHE A 206 -7.00 -13.50 4.87
CA PHE A 206 -6.44 -14.30 3.77
C PHE A 206 -7.09 -14.01 2.42
N ASP A 207 -8.43 -14.05 2.36
CA ASP A 207 -9.19 -13.86 1.11
C ASP A 207 -8.96 -12.47 0.50
N SER A 208 -8.86 -11.44 1.33
CA SER A 208 -8.56 -10.07 0.92
C SER A 208 -7.15 -9.98 0.31
N MET A 209 -6.17 -10.64 0.93
CA MET A 209 -4.78 -10.70 0.44
C MET A 209 -4.66 -11.54 -0.84
N ALA A 210 -5.40 -12.64 -0.92
CA ALA A 210 -5.50 -13.48 -2.11
C ALA A 210 -6.04 -12.69 -3.30
N LYS A 211 -7.16 -11.98 -3.11
CA LYS A 211 -7.77 -11.09 -4.13
C LYS A 211 -6.81 -9.98 -4.56
N LYS A 212 -6.11 -9.33 -3.61
CA LYS A 212 -5.03 -8.35 -3.94
C LYS A 212 -3.97 -8.99 -4.85
N THR A 213 -3.55 -10.21 -4.52
CA THR A 213 -2.49 -10.93 -5.25
C THR A 213 -2.88 -11.21 -6.70
N VAL A 214 -4.07 -11.79 -6.94
CA VAL A 214 -4.53 -12.07 -8.31
C VAL A 214 -4.81 -10.80 -9.12
N ILE A 215 -5.33 -9.73 -8.48
CA ILE A 215 -5.50 -8.42 -9.13
C ILE A 215 -4.14 -7.86 -9.55
N LYS A 216 -3.14 -7.85 -8.66
CA LYS A 216 -1.79 -7.38 -8.99
C LYS A 216 -1.19 -8.17 -10.15
N LYS A 217 -1.30 -9.50 -10.11
CA LYS A 217 -0.79 -10.39 -11.17
C LYS A 217 -1.45 -10.10 -12.51
N LEU A 218 -2.77 -9.87 -12.53
CA LEU A 218 -3.51 -9.52 -13.73
C LEU A 218 -3.12 -8.15 -14.29
N LEU A 219 -2.99 -7.14 -13.42
CA LEU A 219 -2.69 -5.77 -13.83
C LEU A 219 -1.32 -5.60 -14.49
N LYS A 220 -0.37 -6.53 -14.28
CA LYS A 220 0.91 -6.55 -15.02
C LYS A 220 0.73 -6.62 -16.55
N TYR A 221 -0.37 -7.23 -17.02
CA TYR A 221 -0.66 -7.40 -18.44
C TYR A 221 -1.71 -6.42 -18.97
N ALA A 222 -2.29 -5.58 -18.10
CA ALA A 222 -3.28 -4.61 -18.50
C ALA A 222 -2.62 -3.39 -19.17
N PRO A 223 -3.29 -2.72 -20.12
CA PRO A 223 -2.82 -1.45 -20.67
C PRO A 223 -2.97 -0.32 -19.63
N LEU A 224 -2.07 -0.29 -18.64
CA LEU A 224 -2.15 0.57 -17.46
C LEU A 224 -2.03 2.06 -17.80
N SER A 225 -2.75 2.90 -17.07
CA SER A 225 -2.49 4.34 -16.99
C SER A 225 -1.17 4.61 -16.25
N ILE A 226 -0.63 5.83 -16.38
CA ILE A 226 0.56 6.26 -15.63
C ILE A 226 0.33 6.14 -14.12
N GLU A 227 -0.87 6.49 -13.63
CA GLU A 227 -1.23 6.33 -12.21
C GLU A 227 -1.17 4.87 -11.75
N MET A 228 -1.64 3.94 -12.58
CA MET A 228 -1.55 2.51 -12.26
C MET A 228 -0.12 1.99 -12.28
N GLN A 229 0.71 2.44 -13.22
CA GLN A 229 2.13 2.09 -13.23
C GLN A 229 2.84 2.61 -11.97
N LYS A 230 2.54 3.84 -11.54
CA LYS A 230 3.00 4.40 -10.26
C LYS A 230 2.55 3.55 -9.07
N ALA A 231 1.29 3.14 -9.04
CA ALA A 231 0.76 2.32 -7.96
C ALA A 231 1.47 0.96 -7.84
N VAL A 232 1.74 0.31 -8.98
CA VAL A 232 2.50 -0.95 -9.01
C VAL A 232 3.93 -0.75 -8.53
N ALA A 233 4.59 0.35 -8.93
CA ALA A 233 5.96 0.66 -8.52
C ALA A 233 6.07 1.05 -7.04
N PHE A 234 5.06 1.73 -6.48
CA PHE A 234 5.05 2.16 -5.09
C PHE A 234 4.69 1.04 -4.13
N ASP A 235 3.83 0.10 -4.52
CA ASP A 235 3.37 -0.97 -3.63
C ASP A 235 4.56 -1.77 -3.07
N GLU A 236 4.51 -2.01 -1.76
CA GLU A 236 5.53 -2.75 -1.01
C GLU A 236 6.95 -2.14 -1.08
N SER A 237 7.07 -0.86 -1.45
CA SER A 237 8.36 -0.16 -1.41
C SER A 237 8.57 0.59 -0.10
N VAL A 238 9.84 0.65 0.32
CA VAL A 238 10.30 1.49 1.44
C VAL A 238 11.25 2.53 0.86
N LYS A 239 10.99 3.81 1.11
CA LYS A 239 11.81 4.93 0.65
C LYS A 239 12.28 5.76 1.85
N ASN A 240 13.49 6.31 1.82
CA ASN A 240 14.08 7.10 2.92
C ASN A 240 14.20 8.60 2.61
N SER A 241 13.82 9.02 1.42
CA SER A 241 13.89 10.40 0.97
C SER A 241 12.63 10.75 0.18
N ILE A 242 12.50 12.03 -0.16
CA ILE A 242 11.35 12.58 -0.86
C ILE A 242 11.83 13.23 -2.16
N ASP A 243 11.01 13.12 -3.20
CA ASP A 243 11.16 13.85 -4.44
C ASP A 243 9.77 14.31 -4.91
N SER A 244 9.75 15.33 -5.77
CA SER A 244 8.55 15.74 -6.52
C SER A 244 7.91 14.58 -7.30
N ASP A 245 8.71 13.65 -7.83
CA ASP A 245 8.26 12.37 -8.37
C ASP A 245 8.88 11.24 -7.56
N MET A 246 8.06 10.57 -6.73
CA MET A 246 8.56 9.51 -5.86
C MET A 246 9.05 8.30 -6.67
N LEU A 247 8.78 8.18 -7.97
CA LEU A 247 9.37 7.13 -8.80
C LEU A 247 10.90 7.24 -8.90
N LEU A 248 11.46 8.46 -8.79
CA LEU A 248 12.89 8.72 -8.88
C LEU A 248 13.65 8.35 -7.59
N VAL A 249 12.95 8.19 -6.48
CA VAL A 249 13.54 7.81 -5.21
C VAL A 249 13.76 6.30 -5.19
N GLU A 250 15.00 5.85 -5.02
CA GLU A 250 15.30 4.42 -4.92
C GLU A 250 14.64 3.78 -3.70
N SER A 251 14.14 2.55 -3.87
CA SER A 251 13.66 1.75 -2.74
C SER A 251 14.83 1.20 -1.95
N ILE A 252 14.75 1.25 -0.63
CA ILE A 252 15.69 0.55 0.25
C ILE A 252 15.40 -0.95 0.11
N ASP A 253 16.37 -1.74 -0.32
CA ASP A 253 16.17 -3.17 -0.56
C ASP A 253 15.56 -3.89 0.64
N THR A 254 14.36 -4.42 0.42
CA THR A 254 13.67 -5.37 1.30
C THR A 254 14.13 -6.78 0.92
N ASP A 255 15.36 -7.15 1.28
CA ASP A 255 16.02 -8.42 0.89
C ASP A 255 16.22 -8.61 -0.65
N GLU A 256 17.47 -8.85 -1.05
CA GLU A 256 17.90 -9.05 -2.45
C GLU A 256 17.16 -10.19 -3.19
N SER A 257 16.49 -11.09 -2.47
CA SER A 257 15.71 -12.20 -3.07
C SER A 257 14.42 -11.78 -3.80
N LEU A 258 13.96 -10.53 -3.61
CA LEU A 258 12.69 -10.02 -4.20
C LEU A 258 12.89 -9.21 -5.49
N ILE A 259 14.13 -8.95 -5.89
CA ILE A 259 14.48 -8.06 -7.01
C ILE A 259 14.31 -8.77 -8.37
N LEU A 260 14.41 -10.10 -8.41
CA LEU A 260 14.43 -10.88 -9.66
C LEU A 260 13.14 -10.83 -10.50
N ASP A 261 11.98 -10.49 -9.90
CA ASP A 261 10.70 -10.45 -10.64
C ASP A 261 10.18 -9.01 -10.91
N ARG A 262 10.98 -7.98 -10.63
CA ARG A 262 10.66 -6.57 -10.98
C ARG A 262 11.17 -6.15 -12.36
N ASN A 263 11.99 -6.99 -12.99
CA ASN A 263 12.47 -6.83 -14.36
C ASN A 263 11.95 -7.98 -15.23
N ILE A 264 10.67 -7.97 -15.57
CA ILE A 264 10.03 -8.53 -16.78
C ILE A 264 8.59 -7.98 -16.81
#